data_AF-A0A1X7VQ35-F1
#
_entry.id   AF-A0A1X7VQ35-F1
#
_cell.length_a   1.000
_cell.length_b   1.000
_cell.length_c   1.000
_cell.angle_alpha   90.00
_cell.angle_beta   90.00
_cell.angle_gamma   90.00
#
_symmetry.space_group_name_H-M   'P 1'
#
loop_
_entity.id
_entity.type
_entity.pdbx_description
1 polymer ?
#
loop_
_entity_poly.entity_id
_entity_poly.type
_entity_poly.pdbx_seq_one_letter_code
_entity_poly.pdbx_strand_id
1 'polypeptide(L)'
;MAKSKFEYVKGFEMSDSCLPNTWLVLRLDGRGFHRFAMAHNFAKPNDILALNLMNKAASAVMQEFQDIFIAYGQSDEFSFIFKRSTNLFGRRASKLLSTVVSLFSASYVFYWSQFMKTPLLYPPAFDSRIVLYPSAKNLRDYLSWRQADCHINNLYNTCFWSLVESGLKNEEAQKRLNGTESSQKNEILFNEFGINYNNEPEQFKKGSVLLWENYHEKIQSNDGSSVGDSGNDPGKANTESAVGDSVMESTREGFTFRKRKRVVVSHVDIIGDSFWDNNNLLD
;
A
#
# COMPACT_ATOMS: atom_id res chain seq x y z
N MET A 1 -40.18 9.89 26.10
CA MET A 1 -39.14 10.02 25.06
C MET A 1 -38.07 11.01 25.53
N ALA A 2 -36.94 10.54 26.05
CA ALA A 2 -35.85 11.43 26.52
C ALA A 2 -34.86 11.79 25.39
N LYS A 3 -34.69 10.91 24.39
CA LYS A 3 -33.78 11.13 23.25
C LYS A 3 -34.25 12.23 22.29
N SER A 4 -35.55 12.40 22.11
CA SER A 4 -36.11 13.37 21.14
C SER A 4 -35.77 14.82 21.47
N LYS A 5 -35.63 15.17 22.76
CA LYS A 5 -35.24 16.53 23.20
C LYS A 5 -33.88 16.97 22.66
N PHE A 6 -32.98 16.02 22.42
CA PHE A 6 -31.60 16.28 22.00
C PHE A 6 -31.35 15.94 20.53
N GLU A 7 -32.33 15.40 19.81
CA GLU A 7 -32.13 14.90 18.44
C GLU A 7 -31.80 16.02 17.43
N TYR A 8 -32.18 17.27 17.72
CA TYR A 8 -31.86 18.43 16.88
C TYR A 8 -30.36 18.59 16.61
N VAL A 9 -29.47 18.08 17.50
CA VAL A 9 -28.02 18.20 17.31
C VAL A 9 -27.52 17.40 16.11
N LYS A 10 -28.24 16.35 15.68
CA LYS A 10 -27.90 15.61 14.44
C LYS A 10 -28.00 16.49 13.20
N GLY A 11 -28.83 17.53 13.23
CA GLY A 11 -28.98 18.48 12.12
C GLY A 11 -27.75 19.34 11.83
N PHE A 12 -26.75 19.35 12.72
CA PHE A 12 -25.46 20.03 12.51
C PHE A 12 -24.44 19.16 11.76
N GLU A 13 -24.71 17.86 11.57
CA GLU A 13 -23.83 17.01 10.76
C GLU A 13 -23.91 17.44 9.29
N MET A 14 -22.77 17.78 8.69
CA MET A 14 -22.69 18.15 7.29
C MET A 14 -22.64 16.91 6.40
N SER A 15 -23.36 16.95 5.27
CA SER A 15 -23.21 15.95 4.22
C SER A 15 -21.87 16.09 3.51
N ASP A 16 -21.19 14.97 3.30
CA ASP A 16 -19.82 14.90 2.76
C ASP A 16 -19.68 13.81 1.70
N SER A 17 -20.76 13.54 0.95
CA SER A 17 -20.75 12.54 -0.12
C SER A 17 -19.91 13.01 -1.31
N CYS A 18 -18.99 12.17 -1.77
CA CYS A 18 -18.13 12.43 -2.91
C CYS A 18 -18.91 12.33 -4.24
N LEU A 19 -18.56 13.19 -5.20
CA LEU A 19 -19.20 13.26 -6.52
C LEU A 19 -19.29 11.87 -7.18
N PRO A 20 -20.47 11.41 -7.64
CA PRO A 20 -20.62 10.14 -8.35
C PRO A 20 -19.78 10.06 -9.63
N ASN A 21 -19.50 8.84 -10.10
CA ASN A 21 -18.74 8.57 -11.33
C ASN A 21 -17.34 9.18 -11.37
N THR A 22 -16.75 9.45 -10.21
CA THR A 22 -15.35 9.86 -10.04
C THR A 22 -14.57 8.80 -9.30
N TRP A 23 -13.31 8.61 -9.70
CA TRP A 23 -12.37 7.80 -8.94
C TRP A 23 -12.04 8.51 -7.63
N LEU A 24 -12.09 7.75 -6.54
CA LEU A 24 -11.73 8.25 -5.22
C LEU A 24 -10.30 7.83 -4.93
N VAL A 25 -9.41 8.80 -4.78
CA VAL A 25 -8.03 8.56 -4.39
C VAL A 25 -7.88 8.96 -2.93
N LEU A 26 -7.71 7.96 -2.08
CA LEU A 26 -7.44 8.16 -0.67
C LEU A 26 -5.93 8.01 -0.45
N ARG A 27 -5.25 9.12 -0.20
CA ARG A 27 -3.83 9.13 0.12
C ARG A 27 -3.63 9.23 1.62
N LEU A 28 -2.75 8.39 2.14
CA LEU A 28 -2.36 8.29 3.54
C LEU A 28 -0.86 8.60 3.64
N ASP A 29 -0.45 9.31 4.69
CA ASP A 29 0.93 9.77 4.90
C ASP A 29 1.34 9.63 6.37
N GLY A 30 2.58 9.21 6.63
CA GLY A 30 3.14 9.01 7.95
C GLY A 30 3.33 10.32 8.72
N ARG A 31 2.56 10.53 9.79
CA ARG A 31 2.68 11.78 10.57
C ARG A 31 4.00 11.83 11.34
N GLY A 32 4.91 12.69 10.88
CA GLY A 32 6.22 12.87 11.52
C GLY A 32 7.10 11.64 11.40
N PHE A 33 6.97 10.91 10.29
CA PHE A 33 7.62 9.61 10.12
C PHE A 33 9.15 9.68 10.10
N HIS A 34 9.74 10.84 9.79
CA HIS A 34 11.17 11.06 9.97
C HIS A 34 11.63 10.79 11.41
N ARG A 35 10.90 11.31 12.42
CA ARG A 35 11.17 11.04 13.83
C ARG A 35 10.91 9.57 14.18
N PHE A 36 9.87 8.98 13.61
CA PHE A 36 9.53 7.57 13.81
C PHE A 36 10.63 6.64 13.30
N ALA A 37 11.11 6.86 12.08
CA ALA A 37 12.18 6.10 11.46
C ALA A 37 13.49 6.21 12.25
N MET A 38 13.83 7.41 12.74
CA MET A 38 15.01 7.59 13.60
C MET A 38 14.87 6.84 14.93
N ALA A 39 13.73 6.97 15.62
CA ALA A 39 13.51 6.32 16.90
C ALA A 39 13.56 4.79 16.81
N HIS A 40 13.14 4.21 15.68
CA HIS A 40 13.14 2.77 15.44
C HIS A 40 14.35 2.27 14.64
N ASN A 41 15.36 3.14 14.41
CA ASN A 41 16.61 2.83 13.72
C ASN A 41 16.42 2.22 12.31
N PHE A 42 15.56 2.83 11.50
CA PHE A 42 15.36 2.39 10.12
C PHE A 42 16.64 2.55 9.31
N ALA A 43 16.92 1.56 8.47
CA ALA A 43 18.02 1.63 7.51
C ALA A 43 17.86 2.84 6.56
N LYS A 44 18.99 3.39 6.14
CA LYS A 44 19.08 4.49 5.17
C LYS A 44 19.82 4.01 3.92
N PRO A 45 19.48 4.51 2.73
CA PRO A 45 18.37 5.43 2.43
C PRO A 45 16.98 4.80 2.59
N ASN A 46 16.88 3.48 2.51
CA ASN A 46 15.62 2.74 2.53
C ASN A 46 15.67 1.57 3.52
N ASP A 47 14.57 1.33 4.23
CA ASP A 47 14.40 0.16 5.07
C ASP A 47 13.39 -0.81 4.45
N ILE A 48 13.90 -1.93 3.94
CA ILE A 48 13.11 -2.95 3.24
C ILE A 48 12.03 -3.57 4.15
N LEU A 49 12.31 -3.73 5.44
CA LEU A 49 11.36 -4.34 6.38
C LEU A 49 10.21 -3.38 6.66
N ALA A 50 10.52 -2.10 6.84
CA ALA A 50 9.51 -1.05 7.01
C ALA A 50 8.62 -0.91 5.77
N LEU A 51 9.20 -0.92 4.57
CA LEU A 51 8.42 -0.86 3.31
C LEU A 51 7.54 -2.10 3.13
N ASN A 52 8.05 -3.28 3.47
CA ASN A 52 7.25 -4.51 3.40
C ASN A 52 6.13 -4.54 4.44
N LEU A 53 6.33 -3.94 5.62
CA LEU A 53 5.28 -3.74 6.61
C LEU A 53 4.19 -2.79 6.08
N MET A 54 4.57 -1.68 5.43
CA MET A 54 3.61 -0.77 4.76
C MET A 54 2.79 -1.53 3.70
N ASN A 55 3.45 -2.35 2.88
CA ASN A 55 2.79 -3.18 1.86
C ASN A 55 1.82 -4.19 2.47
N LYS A 56 2.19 -4.82 3.61
CA LYS A 56 1.32 -5.74 4.32
C LYS A 56 0.08 -5.04 4.89
N ALA A 57 0.26 -3.86 5.48
CA ALA A 57 -0.85 -3.05 5.99
C ALA A 57 -1.78 -2.60 4.85
N ALA A 58 -1.23 -2.16 3.71
CA ALA A 58 -2.02 -1.80 2.54
C ALA A 58 -2.78 -3.00 1.94
N SER A 59 -2.15 -4.18 1.93
CA SER A 59 -2.81 -5.41 1.47
C SER A 59 -4.00 -5.77 2.35
N ALA A 60 -3.89 -5.61 3.68
CA ALA A 60 -5.01 -5.81 4.60
C ALA A 60 -6.16 -4.83 4.35
N VAL A 61 -5.85 -3.56 4.05
CA VAL A 61 -6.85 -2.56 3.65
C VAL A 61 -7.57 -2.97 2.36
N MET A 62 -6.83 -3.38 1.32
CA MET A 62 -7.46 -3.85 0.08
C MET A 62 -8.32 -5.10 0.30
N GLN A 63 -7.86 -6.03 1.13
CA GLN A 63 -8.62 -7.24 1.48
C GLN A 63 -9.98 -6.93 2.12
N GLU A 64 -10.05 -5.92 2.99
CA GLU A 64 -11.31 -5.46 3.59
C GLU A 64 -12.16 -4.65 2.59
N PHE A 65 -11.54 -3.74 1.86
CA PHE A 65 -12.24 -2.82 0.95
C PHE A 65 -12.04 -3.22 -0.51
N GLN A 66 -12.78 -4.23 -0.96
CA GLN A 66 -12.66 -4.80 -2.31
C GLN A 66 -12.97 -3.83 -3.47
N ASP A 67 -13.60 -2.69 -3.18
CA ASP A 67 -13.82 -1.61 -4.16
C ASP A 67 -12.54 -0.84 -4.51
N ILE A 68 -11.46 -1.02 -3.74
CA ILE A 68 -10.12 -0.56 -4.10
C ILE A 68 -9.56 -1.52 -5.15
N PHE A 69 -9.30 -1.04 -6.37
CA PHE A 69 -8.81 -1.90 -7.45
C PHE A 69 -7.30 -1.83 -7.66
N ILE A 70 -6.68 -0.71 -7.26
CA ILE A 70 -5.24 -0.50 -7.27
C ILE A 70 -4.85 0.30 -6.04
N ALA A 71 -3.68 0.00 -5.47
CA ALA A 71 -3.04 0.85 -4.49
C ALA A 71 -1.57 1.03 -4.83
N TYR A 72 -1.01 2.20 -4.51
CA TYR A 72 0.40 2.54 -4.76
C TYR A 72 1.04 3.12 -3.51
N GLY A 73 2.20 2.59 -3.11
CA GLY A 73 2.93 3.04 -1.93
C GLY A 73 4.41 3.33 -2.23
N GLN A 74 4.93 4.36 -1.58
CA GLN A 74 6.34 4.75 -1.60
C GLN A 74 6.68 5.47 -0.29
N SER A 75 7.90 5.29 0.22
CA SER A 75 8.32 5.85 1.53
C SER A 75 7.30 5.50 2.63
N ASP A 76 6.71 6.52 3.25
CA ASP A 76 5.74 6.51 4.32
C ASP A 76 4.31 6.87 3.85
N GLU A 77 4.08 6.94 2.53
CA GLU A 77 2.77 7.19 1.94
C GLU A 77 2.17 5.97 1.21
N PHE A 78 0.84 5.91 1.21
CA PHE A 78 0.08 4.94 0.41
C PHE A 78 -1.17 5.60 -0.19
N SER A 79 -1.46 5.30 -1.45
CA SER A 79 -2.63 5.77 -2.18
C SER A 79 -3.53 4.60 -2.51
N PHE A 80 -4.80 4.67 -2.11
CA PHE A 80 -5.83 3.67 -2.38
C PHE A 80 -6.84 4.23 -3.37
N ILE A 81 -7.04 3.56 -4.50
CA ILE A 81 -7.90 4.05 -5.57
C ILE A 81 -9.17 3.19 -5.60
N PHE A 82 -10.29 3.79 -5.22
CA PHE A 82 -11.60 3.16 -5.33
C PHE A 82 -12.15 3.31 -6.74
N LYS A 83 -12.89 2.28 -7.18
CA LYS A 83 -13.64 2.30 -8.45
C LYS A 83 -14.57 3.51 -8.49
N ARG A 84 -14.69 4.13 -9.67
CA ARG A 84 -15.60 5.28 -9.87
C ARG A 84 -17.06 4.99 -9.54
N SER A 85 -17.48 3.73 -9.69
CA SER A 85 -18.82 3.22 -9.41
C SER A 85 -19.07 2.85 -7.95
N THR A 86 -18.09 2.97 -7.05
CA THR A 86 -18.26 2.59 -5.64
C THR A 86 -19.44 3.33 -5.01
N ASN A 87 -20.23 2.61 -4.22
CA ASN A 87 -21.26 3.19 -3.36
C ASN A 87 -20.98 2.89 -1.87
N LEU A 88 -19.74 2.48 -1.55
CA LEU A 88 -19.33 2.15 -0.19
C LEU A 88 -19.59 3.34 0.73
N PHE A 89 -20.28 3.08 1.84
CA PHE A 89 -20.73 4.10 2.81
C PHE A 89 -21.50 5.28 2.21
N GLY A 90 -22.20 5.10 1.08
CA GLY A 90 -22.86 6.19 0.36
C GLY A 90 -21.87 7.26 -0.12
N ARG A 91 -20.62 6.86 -0.40
CA ARG A 91 -19.50 7.72 -0.82
C ARG A 91 -19.16 8.83 0.18
N ARG A 92 -19.51 8.66 1.46
CA ARG A 92 -19.20 9.65 2.51
C ARG A 92 -17.69 9.70 2.74
N ALA A 93 -17.08 10.85 2.45
CA ALA A 93 -15.64 11.07 2.56
C ALA A 93 -15.10 10.73 3.96
N SER A 94 -15.76 11.21 5.02
CA SER A 94 -15.38 10.97 6.41
C SER A 94 -15.36 9.49 6.77
N LYS A 95 -16.33 8.71 6.29
CA LYS A 95 -16.40 7.27 6.55
C LYS A 95 -15.31 6.51 5.82
N LEU A 96 -15.07 6.82 4.54
CA LEU A 96 -13.99 6.22 3.76
C LEU A 96 -12.62 6.55 4.40
N LEU A 97 -12.36 7.82 4.70
CA LEU A 97 -11.12 8.27 5.33
C LEU A 97 -10.87 7.59 6.67
N SER A 98 -11.82 7.71 7.60
CA SER A 98 -11.64 7.20 8.97
C SER A 98 -11.47 5.68 9.02
N THR A 99 -12.20 4.93 8.19
CA THR A 99 -12.12 3.46 8.20
C THR A 99 -10.85 2.94 7.55
N VAL A 100 -10.43 3.51 6.41
CA VAL A 100 -9.18 3.13 5.73
C VAL A 100 -7.96 3.48 6.59
N VAL A 101 -7.87 4.72 7.10
CA VAL A 101 -6.72 5.13 7.93
C VAL A 101 -6.66 4.34 9.24
N SER A 102 -7.81 4.04 9.85
CA SER A 102 -7.88 3.25 11.07
C SER A 102 -7.40 1.82 10.83
N LEU A 103 -7.87 1.17 9.75
CA LEU A 103 -7.45 -0.19 9.43
C LEU A 103 -5.98 -0.25 9.04
N PHE A 104 -5.48 0.73 8.28
CA PHE A 104 -4.06 0.79 7.93
C PHE A 104 -3.19 0.93 9.18
N SER A 105 -3.52 1.89 10.06
CA SER A 105 -2.77 2.14 11.30
C SER A 105 -2.79 0.93 12.22
N ALA A 106 -3.97 0.31 12.40
CA ALA A 106 -4.12 -0.91 13.20
C ALA A 106 -3.32 -2.07 12.59
N SER A 107 -3.36 -2.25 11.28
CA SER A 107 -2.59 -3.28 10.58
C SER A 107 -1.10 -3.07 10.70
N TYR A 108 -0.62 -1.82 10.60
CA TYR A 108 0.79 -1.49 10.76
C TYR A 108 1.31 -1.90 12.15
N VAL A 109 0.54 -1.62 13.21
CA VAL A 109 0.88 -2.05 14.57
C VAL A 109 0.75 -3.56 14.74
N PHE A 110 -0.32 -4.15 14.22
CA PHE A 110 -0.62 -5.58 14.35
C PHE A 110 0.46 -6.45 13.70
N TYR A 111 0.92 -6.06 12.51
CA TYR A 111 1.95 -6.80 11.76
C TYR A 111 3.37 -6.37 12.12
N TRP A 112 3.58 -5.34 12.95
CA TRP A 112 4.91 -4.82 13.28
C TRP A 112 5.91 -5.91 13.67
N SER A 113 5.54 -6.77 14.62
CA SER A 113 6.41 -7.83 15.15
C SER A 113 6.77 -8.93 14.13
N GLN A 114 6.04 -9.01 13.01
CA GLN A 114 6.34 -9.98 11.94
C GLN A 114 7.46 -9.48 11.02
N PHE A 115 7.69 -8.16 10.95
CA PHE A 115 8.67 -7.55 10.05
C PHE A 115 9.83 -6.93 10.82
N MET A 116 9.53 -6.22 11.91
CA MET A 116 10.50 -5.43 12.66
C MET A 116 11.07 -6.24 13.82
N LYS A 117 12.40 -6.21 13.96
CA LYS A 117 13.10 -6.85 15.09
C LYS A 117 13.06 -6.01 16.37
N THR A 118 12.84 -4.71 16.23
CA THR A 118 12.75 -3.76 17.35
C THR A 118 11.33 -3.73 17.89
N PRO A 119 11.12 -3.55 19.21
CA PRO A 119 9.80 -3.31 19.74
C PRO A 119 9.28 -1.95 19.23
N LEU A 120 7.96 -1.86 19.04
CA LEU A 120 7.32 -0.60 18.72
C LEU A 120 7.38 0.33 19.95
N LEU A 121 8.12 1.44 19.83
CA LEU A 121 8.38 2.35 20.96
C LEU A 121 7.17 3.24 21.28
N TYR A 122 6.41 3.63 20.25
CA TYR A 122 5.18 4.40 20.38
C TYR A 122 4.27 4.16 19.16
N PRO A 123 2.94 4.31 19.31
CA PRO A 123 2.02 4.08 18.19
C PRO A 123 2.25 5.09 17.06
N PRO A 124 2.37 4.64 15.80
CA PRO A 124 2.44 5.54 14.66
C PRO A 124 1.08 6.20 14.44
N ALA A 125 1.11 7.35 13.76
CA ALA A 125 -0.09 8.03 13.31
C ALA A 125 0.05 8.31 11.82
N PHE A 126 -1.08 8.28 11.12
CA PHE A 126 -1.14 8.58 9.71
C PHE A 126 -2.20 9.64 9.46
N ASP A 127 -1.88 10.61 8.61
CA ASP A 127 -2.89 11.51 8.05
C ASP A 127 -3.53 10.86 6.83
N SER A 128 -4.70 11.35 6.42
CA SER A 128 -5.28 10.92 5.15
C SER A 128 -6.10 12.03 4.52
N ARG A 129 -6.21 11.99 3.19
CA ARG A 129 -7.03 12.90 2.39
C ARG A 129 -7.64 12.16 1.22
N ILE A 130 -8.80 12.64 0.75
CA ILE A 130 -9.49 12.11 -0.42
C ILE A 130 -9.47 13.14 -1.55
N VAL A 131 -9.15 12.70 -2.76
CA VAL A 131 -9.14 13.51 -3.98
C VAL A 131 -10.00 12.81 -5.02
N LEU A 132 -10.81 13.59 -5.74
CA LEU A 132 -11.73 13.08 -6.76
C LEU A 132 -11.14 13.34 -8.14
N TYR A 133 -10.98 12.29 -8.94
CA TYR A 133 -10.57 12.41 -10.34
C TYR A 133 -11.72 12.03 -11.27
N PRO A 134 -12.10 12.91 -12.21
CA PRO A 134 -13.26 12.68 -13.08
C PRO A 134 -12.93 11.86 -14.33
N SER A 135 -11.64 11.72 -14.68
CA SER A 135 -11.21 11.00 -15.88
C SER A 135 -10.09 10.01 -15.59
N ALA A 136 -10.03 8.95 -16.40
CA ALA A 136 -8.96 7.97 -16.39
C ALA A 136 -7.58 8.64 -16.58
N LYS A 137 -7.49 9.65 -17.45
CA LYS A 137 -6.26 10.43 -17.63
C LYS A 137 -5.80 11.10 -16.34
N ASN A 138 -6.70 11.78 -15.61
CA ASN A 138 -6.30 12.46 -14.37
C ASN A 138 -5.82 11.47 -13.30
N LEU A 139 -6.46 10.30 -13.22
CA LEU A 139 -6.03 9.25 -12.31
C LEU A 139 -4.64 8.69 -12.70
N ARG A 140 -4.41 8.43 -13.99
CA ARG A 140 -3.10 8.00 -14.49
C ARG A 140 -2.03 9.04 -14.20
N ASP A 141 -2.28 10.30 -14.54
CA ASP A 141 -1.35 11.41 -14.25
C ASP A 141 -1.02 11.51 -12.75
N TYR A 142 -2.00 11.29 -11.87
CA TYR A 142 -1.77 11.26 -10.42
C TYR A 142 -0.82 10.13 -10.01
N LEU A 143 -1.06 8.90 -10.48
CA LEU A 143 -0.21 7.76 -10.15
C LEU A 143 1.20 7.93 -10.74
N SER A 144 1.31 8.43 -11.97
CA SER A 144 2.58 8.78 -12.60
C SER A 144 3.33 9.85 -11.81
N TRP A 145 2.62 10.86 -11.30
CA TRP A 145 3.20 11.88 -10.44
C TRP A 145 3.75 11.28 -9.14
N ARG A 146 3.05 10.33 -8.52
CA ARG A 146 3.55 9.64 -7.31
C ARG A 146 4.74 8.75 -7.59
N GLN A 147 4.77 8.05 -8.73
CA GLN A 147 5.93 7.23 -9.08
C GLN A 147 7.16 8.05 -9.51
N ALA A 148 6.96 9.17 -10.21
CA ALA A 148 8.05 10.10 -10.52
C ALA A 148 8.65 10.71 -9.23
N ASP A 149 7.81 11.05 -8.26
CA ASP A 149 8.21 11.54 -6.94
C ASP A 149 9.05 10.50 -6.18
N CYS A 150 8.62 9.23 -6.19
CA CYS A 150 9.39 8.10 -5.65
C CYS A 150 10.80 8.03 -6.28
N HIS A 151 10.88 8.09 -7.61
CA HIS A 151 12.15 8.02 -8.32
C HIS A 151 13.09 9.17 -7.96
N ILE A 152 12.57 10.41 -7.94
CA ILE A 152 13.35 11.62 -7.62
C ILE A 152 13.87 11.55 -6.18
N ASN A 153 12.99 11.22 -5.24
CA ASN A 153 13.34 11.15 -3.82
C ASN A 153 14.32 10.01 -3.53
N ASN A 154 14.14 8.84 -4.15
CA ASN A 154 15.05 7.72 -3.94
C ASN A 154 16.45 8.00 -4.50
N LEU A 155 16.57 8.57 -5.69
CA LEU A 155 17.87 8.95 -6.27
C LEU A 155 18.57 9.99 -5.39
N TYR A 156 17.83 11.01 -4.93
CA TYR A 156 18.36 12.01 -4.02
C TYR A 156 18.84 11.37 -2.71
N ASN A 157 17.99 10.58 -2.05
CA ASN A 157 18.30 9.97 -0.76
C ASN A 157 19.47 8.99 -0.85
N THR A 158 19.55 8.18 -1.91
CA THR A 158 20.66 7.24 -2.13
C THR A 158 21.98 7.98 -2.23
N CYS A 159 22.02 9.05 -3.03
CA CYS A 159 23.21 9.90 -3.17
C CYS A 159 23.54 10.63 -1.85
N PHE A 160 22.53 11.18 -1.18
CA PHE A 160 22.68 11.89 0.09
C PHE A 160 23.26 11.00 1.19
N TRP A 161 22.70 9.81 1.39
CA TRP A 161 23.17 8.90 2.43
C TRP A 161 24.53 8.29 2.10
N SER A 162 24.85 8.05 0.82
CA SER A 162 26.20 7.63 0.42
C SER A 162 27.26 8.68 0.81
N LEU A 163 26.96 9.97 0.61
CA LEU A 163 27.83 11.08 1.03
C LEU A 163 27.96 11.17 2.55
N VAL A 164 26.86 11.00 3.29
CA VAL A 164 26.89 11.03 4.76
C VAL A 164 27.71 9.86 5.31
N GLU A 165 27.55 8.65 4.75
CA GLU A 165 28.30 7.46 5.13
C GLU A 165 29.79 7.55 4.78
N SER A 166 30.14 8.34 3.75
CA SER A 166 31.53 8.66 3.43
C SER A 166 32.18 9.69 4.38
N GLY A 167 31.43 10.17 5.37
CA GLY A 167 31.91 11.05 6.44
C GLY A 167 31.51 12.52 6.32
N LEU A 168 30.69 12.91 5.33
CA LEU A 168 30.17 14.28 5.26
C LEU A 168 29.08 14.50 6.32
N LYS A 169 28.99 15.73 6.83
CA LYS A 169 27.84 16.12 7.64
C LYS A 169 26.61 16.30 6.76
N ASN A 170 25.42 16.14 7.34
CA ASN A 170 24.14 16.30 6.63
C ASN A 170 24.04 17.64 5.85
N GLU A 171 24.48 18.75 6.47
CA GLU A 171 24.45 20.08 5.83
C GLU A 171 25.39 20.17 4.61
N GLU A 172 26.55 19.51 4.69
CA GLU A 172 27.55 19.48 3.63
C GLU A 172 27.08 18.62 2.46
N ALA A 173 26.51 17.46 2.75
CA ALA A 173 25.90 16.59 1.75
C ALA A 173 24.73 17.30 1.04
N GLN A 174 23.86 17.98 1.79
CA GLN A 174 22.76 18.76 1.22
C GLN A 174 23.28 19.89 0.32
N LYS A 175 24.30 20.63 0.77
CA LYS A 175 24.91 21.71 -0.02
C LYS A 175 25.54 21.18 -1.31
N ARG A 176 26.16 20.00 -1.27
CA ARG A 176 26.78 19.36 -2.45
C ARG A 176 25.75 18.90 -3.46
N LEU A 177 24.59 18.41 -3.01
CA LEU A 177 23.51 17.99 -3.90
C LEU A 177 22.59 19.12 -4.36
N ASN A 178 22.69 20.30 -3.74
CA ASN A 178 21.85 21.44 -4.09
C ASN A 178 22.12 21.89 -5.54
N GLY A 179 21.04 22.04 -6.33
CA GLY A 179 21.13 22.43 -7.74
C GLY A 179 21.62 21.35 -8.70
N THR A 180 21.93 20.14 -8.21
CA THR A 180 22.36 19.04 -9.09
C THR A 180 21.17 18.46 -9.87
N GLU A 181 21.42 18.04 -11.10
CA GLU A 181 20.48 17.27 -11.92
C GLU A 181 20.53 15.76 -11.60
N SER A 182 19.63 14.98 -12.19
CA SER A 182 19.59 13.51 -12.00
C SER A 182 20.83 12.82 -12.59
N SER A 183 21.34 13.28 -13.73
CA SER A 183 22.57 12.76 -14.36
C SER A 183 23.77 12.91 -13.43
N GLN A 184 23.95 14.09 -12.85
CA GLN A 184 25.04 14.39 -11.92
C GLN A 184 24.97 13.54 -10.64
N LYS A 185 23.77 13.25 -10.10
CA LYS A 185 23.63 12.34 -8.96
C LYS A 185 24.03 10.91 -9.30
N ASN A 186 23.68 10.44 -10.50
CA ASN A 186 24.13 9.14 -11.00
C ASN A 186 25.66 9.08 -11.16
N GLU A 187 26.27 10.15 -11.69
CA GLU A 187 27.74 10.24 -11.80
C GLU A 187 28.43 10.24 -10.44
N ILE A 188 27.90 10.96 -9.45
CA ILE A 188 28.41 10.92 -8.06
C ILE A 188 28.34 9.50 -7.51
N LEU A 189 27.17 8.85 -7.62
CA LEU A 189 26.98 7.47 -7.16
C LEU A 189 27.97 6.49 -7.80
N PHE A 190 28.14 6.58 -9.12
CA PHE A 190 28.98 5.66 -9.86
C PHE A 190 30.48 5.92 -9.62
N ASN A 191 30.93 7.16 -9.73
CA ASN A 191 32.35 7.50 -9.70
C ASN A 191 32.93 7.52 -8.28
N GLU A 192 32.18 8.05 -7.30
CA GLU A 192 32.67 8.20 -5.92
C GLU A 192 32.39 6.94 -5.08
N PHE A 193 31.27 6.25 -5.34
CA PHE A 193 30.81 5.12 -4.51
C PHE A 193 30.75 3.78 -5.23
N GLY A 194 30.98 3.74 -6.56
CA GLY A 194 30.86 2.51 -7.34
C GLY A 194 29.42 1.98 -7.42
N ILE A 195 28.42 2.81 -7.11
CA ILE A 195 27.01 2.43 -7.07
C ILE A 195 26.37 2.74 -8.42
N ASN A 196 25.92 1.70 -9.12
CA ASN A 196 25.06 1.86 -10.28
C ASN A 196 23.59 1.90 -9.81
N TYR A 197 22.98 3.10 -9.81
CA TYR A 197 21.61 3.29 -9.37
C TYR A 197 20.59 2.40 -10.11
N ASN A 198 20.85 2.02 -11.36
CA ASN A 198 19.96 1.13 -12.10
C ASN A 198 19.92 -0.30 -11.51
N ASN A 199 20.91 -0.68 -10.72
CA ASN A 199 20.95 -1.97 -10.02
C ASN A 199 20.32 -1.92 -8.63
N GLU A 200 19.90 -0.75 -8.15
CA GLU A 200 19.13 -0.65 -6.90
C GLU A 200 17.81 -1.44 -7.01
N PRO A 201 17.31 -2.02 -5.91
CA PRO A 201 16.06 -2.76 -5.89
C PRO A 201 14.90 -1.98 -6.52
N GLU A 202 14.11 -2.67 -7.35
CA GLU A 202 12.96 -2.06 -8.04
C GLU A 202 11.95 -1.43 -7.07
N GLN A 203 11.75 -2.02 -5.89
CA GLN A 203 10.89 -1.48 -4.84
C GLN A 203 11.31 -0.07 -4.40
N PHE A 204 12.61 0.21 -4.34
CA PHE A 204 13.13 1.52 -3.94
C PHE A 204 13.00 2.54 -5.06
N LYS A 205 13.25 2.11 -6.31
CA LYS A 205 13.20 2.99 -7.49
C LYS A 205 11.78 3.31 -7.97
N LYS A 206 10.84 2.37 -7.80
CA LYS A 206 9.50 2.42 -8.40
C LYS A 206 8.37 2.39 -7.37
N GLY A 207 8.65 2.10 -6.11
CA GLY A 207 7.63 1.90 -5.09
C GLY A 207 6.93 0.53 -5.22
N SER A 208 5.74 0.41 -4.64
CA SER A 208 4.97 -0.83 -4.58
C SER A 208 3.57 -0.62 -5.13
N VAL A 209 3.20 -1.41 -6.13
CA VAL A 209 1.87 -1.42 -6.76
C VAL A 209 1.15 -2.67 -6.32
N LEU A 210 -0.04 -2.50 -5.75
CA LEU A 210 -0.88 -3.59 -5.28
C LEU A 210 -2.08 -3.74 -6.21
N LEU A 211 -2.27 -4.96 -6.73
CA LEU A 211 -3.35 -5.32 -7.64
C LEU A 211 -4.03 -6.61 -7.19
N TRP A 212 -5.25 -6.82 -7.68
CA TRP A 212 -5.95 -8.08 -7.53
C TRP A 212 -5.53 -9.09 -8.60
N GLU A 213 -5.12 -10.27 -8.17
CA GLU A 213 -4.86 -11.41 -9.05
C GLU A 213 -5.91 -12.50 -8.80
N ASN A 214 -6.51 -13.01 -9.88
CA ASN A 214 -7.37 -14.18 -9.80
C ASN A 214 -6.50 -15.44 -9.84
N TYR A 215 -6.78 -16.41 -8.97
CA TYR A 215 -6.17 -17.72 -9.00
C TYR A 215 -7.21 -18.82 -8.80
N HIS A 216 -6.86 -20.03 -9.23
CA HIS A 216 -7.67 -21.22 -9.03
C HIS A 216 -7.10 -22.04 -7.88
N GLU A 217 -7.88 -22.18 -6.82
CA GLU A 217 -7.54 -23.08 -5.72
C GLU A 217 -8.16 -24.46 -6.00
N LYS A 218 -7.35 -25.51 -5.92
CA LYS A 218 -7.80 -26.89 -6.09
C LYS A 218 -8.50 -27.36 -4.82
N ILE A 219 -9.77 -27.74 -4.94
CA ILE A 219 -10.53 -28.35 -3.85
C ILE A 219 -10.40 -29.87 -3.96
N GLN A 220 -9.91 -30.52 -2.91
CA GLN A 220 -10.06 -31.98 -2.78
C GLN A 220 -11.50 -32.28 -2.37
N SER A 221 -12.22 -33.00 -3.23
CA SER A 221 -13.51 -33.60 -2.88
C SER A 221 -13.27 -34.74 -1.88
N ASN A 222 -13.61 -34.52 -0.61
CA ASN A 222 -13.74 -35.63 0.35
C ASN A 222 -15.05 -36.37 0.06
N ASP A 223 -15.02 -37.29 -0.90
CA ASP A 223 -16.03 -38.34 -1.00
C ASP A 223 -15.59 -39.51 -0.11
N GLY A 224 -16.29 -39.73 1.01
CA GLY A 224 -16.22 -40.99 1.78
C GLY A 224 -15.93 -40.88 3.28
N SER A 225 -16.98 -40.62 4.05
CA SER A 225 -17.31 -41.13 5.40
C SER A 225 -16.27 -41.92 6.23
N SER A 226 -15.98 -41.42 7.44
CA SER A 226 -15.98 -42.24 8.67
C SER A 226 -16.13 -41.39 9.93
N VAL A 227 -17.18 -41.68 10.70
CA VAL A 227 -17.31 -41.39 12.13
C VAL A 227 -16.12 -42.01 12.85
N GLY A 228 -15.37 -41.22 13.63
CA GLY A 228 -14.21 -41.70 14.38
C GLY A 228 -13.65 -40.60 15.29
N ASP A 229 -13.77 -40.86 16.57
CA ASP A 229 -13.48 -40.01 17.72
C ASP A 229 -11.97 -39.80 18.00
N SER A 230 -11.68 -38.80 18.84
CA SER A 230 -10.47 -38.56 19.64
C SER A 230 -9.25 -37.83 19.03
N GLY A 231 -8.86 -36.73 19.70
CA GLY A 231 -7.47 -36.26 19.79
C GLY A 231 -7.22 -34.79 19.44
N ASN A 232 -7.38 -33.89 20.42
CA ASN A 232 -7.11 -32.46 20.28
C ASN A 232 -5.61 -32.18 20.60
N ASP A 233 -4.82 -31.76 19.62
CA ASP A 233 -3.45 -31.23 19.81
C ASP A 233 -3.28 -29.91 19.01
N PRO A 234 -3.03 -28.75 19.64
CA PRO A 234 -3.00 -27.47 18.96
C PRO A 234 -1.57 -27.07 18.59
N GLY A 235 -1.20 -27.23 17.32
CA GLY A 235 0.12 -26.78 16.87
C GLY A 235 0.36 -26.84 15.38
N LYS A 236 -0.22 -25.89 14.63
CA LYS A 236 0.32 -25.36 13.35
C LYS A 236 -0.57 -24.23 12.83
N ALA A 237 -0.15 -22.99 13.08
CA ALA A 237 -0.71 -21.81 12.44
C ALA A 237 -0.17 -21.74 10.99
N ASN A 238 -1.01 -22.12 10.02
CA ASN A 238 -0.76 -21.80 8.61
C ASN A 238 -1.22 -20.36 8.34
N THR A 239 -0.25 -19.49 8.09
CA THR A 239 -0.41 -18.15 7.52
C THR A 239 -0.74 -18.25 6.04
N GLU A 240 -1.96 -17.87 5.67
CA GLU A 240 -2.32 -17.19 4.41
C GLU A 240 -3.83 -16.90 4.44
N SER A 241 -4.20 -15.65 4.75
CA SER A 241 -5.60 -15.22 4.85
C SER A 241 -6.17 -14.99 3.44
N ALA A 242 -6.73 -16.05 2.85
CA ALA A 242 -7.61 -15.92 1.70
C ALA A 242 -8.96 -15.35 2.16
N VAL A 243 -9.28 -14.11 1.76
CA VAL A 243 -10.61 -13.52 1.98
C VAL A 243 -11.51 -13.95 0.82
N GLY A 244 -12.59 -14.65 1.13
CA GLY A 244 -13.44 -15.30 0.15
C GLY A 244 -14.68 -14.50 -0.21
N ASP A 245 -14.82 -14.19 -1.49
CA ASP A 245 -16.10 -14.21 -2.19
C ASP A 245 -16.01 -15.27 -3.29
N SER A 246 -16.81 -16.33 -3.18
CA SER A 246 -16.91 -17.43 -4.15
C SER A 246 -17.67 -16.98 -5.39
N VAL A 247 -17.03 -17.03 -6.55
CA VAL A 247 -17.76 -16.95 -7.82
C VAL A 247 -17.26 -18.06 -8.74
N MET A 248 -18.18 -18.99 -9.04
CA MET A 248 -18.09 -20.13 -9.96
C MET A 248 -17.07 -21.22 -9.61
N GLU A 249 -17.62 -22.40 -9.32
CA GLU A 249 -16.92 -23.67 -9.36
C GLU A 249 -16.87 -24.15 -10.81
N SER A 250 -15.68 -24.59 -11.26
CA SER A 250 -15.54 -25.25 -12.56
C SER A 250 -14.88 -26.60 -12.37
N THR A 251 -15.43 -27.60 -13.07
CA THR A 251 -14.94 -28.97 -13.05
C THR A 251 -14.13 -29.21 -14.32
N ARG A 252 -12.84 -29.54 -14.16
CA ARG A 252 -11.97 -30.00 -15.25
C ARG A 252 -11.17 -31.19 -14.73
N GLU A 253 -11.13 -32.28 -15.51
CA GLU A 253 -10.31 -33.46 -15.23
C GLU A 253 -10.52 -34.05 -13.81
N GLY A 254 -11.77 -34.11 -13.33
CA GLY A 254 -12.10 -34.70 -12.03
C GLY A 254 -11.71 -33.87 -10.81
N PHE A 255 -11.24 -32.63 -10.99
CA PHE A 255 -10.96 -31.71 -9.90
C PHE A 255 -11.90 -30.50 -9.93
N THR A 256 -12.39 -30.14 -8.74
CA THR A 256 -13.16 -28.90 -8.53
C THR A 256 -12.20 -27.78 -8.22
N PHE A 257 -12.27 -26.70 -9.00
CA PHE A 257 -11.48 -25.50 -8.75
C PHE A 257 -12.37 -24.36 -8.28
N ARG A 258 -11.95 -23.66 -7.23
CA ARG A 258 -12.60 -22.44 -6.76
C ARG A 258 -11.79 -21.24 -7.18
N LYS A 259 -12.42 -20.30 -7.90
CA LYS A 259 -11.80 -19.03 -8.23
C LYS A 259 -11.71 -18.17 -6.96
N ARG A 260 -10.51 -17.68 -6.66
CA ARG A 260 -10.23 -16.76 -5.56
C ARG A 260 -9.47 -15.55 -6.07
N LYS A 261 -9.50 -14.48 -5.27
CA LYS A 261 -8.68 -13.28 -5.49
C LYS A 261 -7.68 -13.13 -4.36
N ARG A 262 -6.49 -12.65 -4.70
CA ARG A 262 -5.48 -12.23 -3.73
C ARG A 262 -4.90 -10.89 -4.15
N VAL A 263 -4.41 -10.14 -3.18
CA VAL A 263 -3.64 -8.92 -3.43
C VAL A 263 -2.20 -9.33 -3.71
N VAL A 264 -1.66 -8.90 -4.84
CA VAL A 264 -0.27 -9.13 -5.24
C VAL A 264 0.46 -7.80 -5.24
N VAL A 265 1.67 -7.80 -4.68
CA VAL A 265 2.58 -6.66 -4.65
C VAL A 265 3.56 -6.79 -5.81
N SER A 266 3.73 -5.72 -6.58
CA SER A 266 4.67 -5.64 -7.70
C SER A 266 5.45 -4.32 -7.69
N HIS A 267 6.62 -4.31 -8.32
CA HIS A 267 7.52 -3.15 -8.38
C HIS A 267 7.81 -2.80 -9.83
N VAL A 268 6.79 -2.30 -10.53
CA VAL A 268 6.81 -2.07 -11.98
C VAL A 268 6.55 -0.60 -12.31
N ASP A 269 6.93 -0.20 -13.52
CA ASP A 269 6.58 1.12 -14.03
C ASP A 269 5.07 1.18 -14.30
N ILE A 270 4.41 2.22 -13.78
CA ILE A 270 2.99 2.51 -13.99
C ILE A 270 2.80 3.84 -14.72
N ILE A 271 3.90 4.50 -15.13
CA ILE A 271 3.86 5.72 -15.92
C ILE A 271 3.50 5.39 -17.37
N GLY A 272 4.19 4.41 -17.97
CA GLY A 272 4.00 3.97 -19.34
C GLY A 272 2.66 3.27 -19.59
N ASP A 273 2.22 3.25 -20.85
CA ASP A 273 0.94 2.65 -21.25
C ASP A 273 0.90 1.12 -21.07
N SER A 274 2.04 0.44 -21.17
CA SER A 274 2.13 -1.03 -21.10
C SER A 274 1.52 -1.62 -19.83
N PHE A 275 1.69 -0.96 -18.69
CA PHE A 275 1.06 -1.41 -17.44
C PHE A 275 -0.46 -1.35 -17.52
N TRP A 276 -1.00 -0.28 -18.07
CA TRP A 276 -2.45 -0.04 -18.14
C TRP A 276 -3.12 -0.96 -19.14
N ASP A 277 -2.52 -1.12 -20.32
CA ASP A 277 -3.03 -1.98 -21.40
C ASP A 277 -3.06 -3.46 -20.98
N ASN A 278 -2.04 -3.92 -20.25
CA ASN A 278 -1.95 -5.31 -19.80
C ASN A 278 -2.92 -5.66 -18.66
N ASN A 279 -3.34 -4.69 -17.85
CA ASN A 279 -4.16 -4.95 -16.65
C ASN A 279 -5.64 -4.55 -16.80
N ASN A 280 -5.98 -3.79 -17.85
CA ASN A 280 -7.36 -3.34 -18.15
C ASN A 280 -8.12 -2.77 -16.94
N LEU A 281 -7.49 -1.84 -16.22
CA LEU A 281 -7.93 -1.37 -14.90
C LEU A 281 -8.93 -0.20 -14.92
N LEU A 282 -9.11 0.46 -16.07
CA LEU A 282 -9.76 1.77 -16.15
C LEU A 282 -11.15 1.78 -16.80
N ASP A 283 -11.69 0.60 -17.12
CA ASP A 283 -13.04 0.43 -17.68
C ASP A 283 -14.16 0.62 -16.64
#